data_AF-A0A7V6GP20-F1
#
_entry.id   AF-A0A7V6GP20-F1
#
_cell.length_a   1.000
_cell.length_b   1.000
_cell.length_c   1.000
_cell.angle_alpha   90.00
_cell.angle_beta   90.00
_cell.angle_gamma   90.00
#
_symmetry.space_group_name_H-M   'P 1'
#
loop_
_entity.id
_entity.type
_entity.pdbx_description
1 polymer ?
#
loop_
_entity_poly.entity_id
_entity_poly.type
_entity_poly.pdbx_seq_one_letter_code
_entity_poly.pdbx_strand_id
1 'polypeptide(L)'
;MKKNQILSLVTIGLSGILYFVYNLINLIESKDYNLWDNLGVLLYTILLVTALAYAIIERKLFAGLVVTMLKITLPFGHRFLNPIVTTGKYDVSGAVGVFYVLFAILAIVSIVALILEANETRFVSSKYEFKTFLGPLLVFIFLFLFNDPSVAIIAAMAEIISLLLMAVMTEDFLFLSFFIAVPFKFVQKRVNGVDVTAFEVIYLVLGVALLIYGVYELITQIKHASHEEHGVVH
;
A
#
# COMPACT_ATOMS: atom_id res chain seq x y z
N MET A 1 16.68 14.81 -16.07
CA MET A 1 15.39 14.63 -15.35
C MET A 1 14.80 16.01 -15.09
N LYS A 2 13.51 16.22 -15.35
CA LYS A 2 12.88 17.51 -15.04
C LYS A 2 12.77 17.68 -13.52
N LYS A 3 12.75 18.92 -13.03
CA LYS A 3 12.65 19.23 -11.58
C LYS A 3 11.45 18.54 -10.92
N ASN A 4 10.32 18.45 -11.64
CA ASN A 4 9.10 17.82 -11.16
C ASN A 4 9.28 16.31 -10.93
N GLN A 5 9.97 15.61 -11.84
CA GLN A 5 10.27 14.19 -11.69
C GLN A 5 11.18 13.89 -10.51
N ILE A 6 12.13 14.79 -10.21
CA ILE A 6 13.00 14.66 -9.02
C ILE A 6 12.16 14.78 -7.76
N LEU A 7 11.26 15.76 -7.70
CA LEU A 7 10.34 15.92 -6.57
C LEU A 7 9.49 14.66 -6.40
N SER A 8 8.85 14.16 -7.45
CA SER A 8 8.05 12.93 -7.44
C SER A 8 8.83 11.73 -6.89
N LEU A 9 10.05 11.51 -7.40
CA LEU A 9 10.90 10.39 -6.99
C LEU A 9 11.32 10.51 -5.52
N VAL A 10 11.76 11.69 -5.08
CA VAL A 10 12.14 11.95 -3.70
C VAL A 10 10.94 11.79 -2.76
N THR A 11 9.75 12.28 -3.14
CA THR A 11 8.54 12.16 -2.33
C THR A 11 8.12 10.71 -2.16
N ILE A 12 8.10 9.92 -3.24
CA ILE A 12 7.78 8.49 -3.17
C ILE A 12 8.82 7.76 -2.30
N GLY A 13 10.11 7.99 -2.57
CA GLY A 13 11.20 7.32 -1.86
C GLY A 13 11.23 7.65 -0.37
N LEU A 14 11.15 8.93 0.00
CA LEU A 14 11.12 9.34 1.41
C LEU A 14 9.89 8.82 2.13
N SER A 15 8.71 8.82 1.49
CA SER A 15 7.50 8.29 2.10
C SER A 15 7.61 6.78 2.38
N GLY A 16 8.15 6.02 1.43
CA GLY A 16 8.41 4.59 1.60
C GLY A 16 9.42 4.32 2.73
N ILE A 17 10.54 5.04 2.76
CA ILE A 17 11.57 4.89 3.80
C ILE A 17 11.03 5.26 5.18
N LEU A 18 10.38 6.42 5.32
CA LEU A 18 9.82 6.84 6.60
C LEU A 18 8.74 5.87 7.08
N TYR A 19 7.93 5.33 6.17
CA TYR A 19 6.91 4.34 6.51
C TYR A 19 7.53 3.02 6.97
N PHE A 20 8.59 2.57 6.32
CA PHE A 20 9.36 1.41 6.77
C PHE A 20 9.96 1.61 8.16
N VAL A 21 10.65 2.74 8.37
CA VAL A 21 11.28 3.06 9.66
C VAL A 21 10.24 3.19 10.77
N TYR A 22 9.10 3.83 10.50
CA TYR A 22 7.99 3.93 11.43
C TYR A 22 7.50 2.54 11.90
N ASN A 23 7.28 1.61 10.96
CA ASN A 23 6.82 0.26 11.31
C ASN A 23 7.91 -0.57 12.01
N LEU A 24 9.18 -0.36 11.67
CA LEU A 24 10.30 -1.01 12.36
C LEU A 24 10.40 -0.56 13.82
N ILE A 25 10.24 0.74 14.09
CA ILE A 25 10.20 1.27 15.46
C ILE A 25 9.04 0.66 16.24
N ASN A 26 7.84 0.63 15.65
CA ASN A 26 6.67 0.01 16.30
C ASN A 26 6.89 -1.47 16.62
N LEU A 27 7.58 -2.22 15.75
CA LEU A 27 7.92 -3.62 16.01
C LEU A 27 8.87 -3.74 17.21
N ILE A 28 9.93 -2.92 17.26
CA ILE A 28 10.93 -2.92 18.34
C ILE A 28 10.32 -2.50 19.68
N GLU A 29 9.45 -1.49 19.67
CA GLU A 29 8.79 -0.98 20.88
C GLU A 29 7.62 -1.87 21.35
N SER A 30 7.19 -2.85 20.53
CA SER A 30 6.08 -3.71 20.89
C SER A 30 6.45 -4.71 21.99
N LYS A 31 5.57 -4.83 22.99
CA LYS A 31 5.63 -5.91 23.98
C LYS A 31 5.35 -7.26 23.31
N ASP A 32 5.87 -8.35 23.88
CA ASP A 32 5.77 -9.74 23.37
C ASP A 32 4.37 -10.17 22.89
N TYR A 33 3.31 -9.55 23.39
CA TYR A 33 1.90 -9.84 23.06
C TYR A 33 1.44 -9.42 21.66
N ASN A 34 2.24 -8.71 20.85
CA ASN A 34 1.83 -8.25 19.49
C ASN A 34 2.81 -8.67 18.37
N LEU A 35 3.73 -9.60 18.66
CA LEU A 35 4.82 -9.97 17.73
C LEU A 35 4.31 -10.40 16.34
N TRP A 36 3.29 -11.24 16.28
CA TRP A 36 2.81 -11.81 15.01
C TRP A 36 2.12 -10.75 14.16
N ASP A 37 1.25 -9.94 14.75
CA ASP A 37 0.59 -8.86 14.01
C ASP A 37 1.63 -7.86 13.46
N ASN A 38 2.62 -7.49 14.26
CA ASN A 38 3.69 -6.61 13.82
C ASN A 38 4.57 -7.21 12.72
N LEU A 39 4.81 -8.53 12.74
CA LEU A 39 5.48 -9.22 11.64
C LEU A 39 4.64 -9.18 10.35
N GLY A 40 3.33 -9.38 10.46
CA GLY A 40 2.40 -9.22 9.34
C GLY A 40 2.41 -7.81 8.76
N VAL A 41 2.42 -6.78 9.63
CA VAL A 41 2.53 -5.37 9.23
C VAL A 41 3.89 -5.06 8.60
N LEU A 42 4.98 -5.66 9.06
CA LEU A 42 6.30 -5.51 8.45
C LEU A 42 6.32 -6.09 7.04
N LEU A 43 5.78 -7.29 6.82
CA LEU A 43 5.68 -7.91 5.49
C LEU A 43 4.78 -7.11 4.55
N TYR A 44 3.64 -6.62 5.05
CA TYR A 44 2.79 -5.65 4.33
C TYR A 44 3.60 -4.44 3.88
N THR A 45 4.41 -3.89 4.79
CA THR A 45 5.22 -2.69 4.53
C THR A 45 6.30 -2.95 3.50
N ILE A 46 6.97 -4.11 3.55
CA ILE A 46 7.96 -4.52 2.55
C ILE A 46 7.32 -4.59 1.16
N LEU A 47 6.17 -5.27 1.02
CA LEU A 47 5.46 -5.37 -0.25
C LEU A 47 5.03 -4.00 -0.78
N LEU A 48 4.53 -3.12 0.09
CA LEU A 48 4.17 -1.75 -0.29
C LEU A 48 5.39 -0.95 -0.78
N VAL A 49 6.53 -1.03 -0.08
CA VAL A 49 7.77 -0.35 -0.49
C VAL A 49 8.29 -0.92 -1.81
N THR A 50 8.20 -2.24 -2.01
CA THR A 50 8.53 -2.89 -3.29
C THR A 50 7.61 -2.38 -4.40
N ALA A 51 6.31 -2.25 -4.17
CA ALA A 51 5.38 -1.66 -5.15
C ALA A 51 5.81 -0.25 -5.57
N LEU A 52 6.15 0.60 -4.59
CA LEU A 52 6.64 1.96 -4.85
C LEU A 52 7.99 1.97 -5.60
N ALA A 53 8.89 1.05 -5.28
CA ALA A 53 10.16 0.90 -5.99
C ALA A 53 9.93 0.50 -7.46
N TYR A 54 9.03 -0.44 -7.73
CA TYR A 54 8.64 -0.80 -9.10
C TYR A 54 8.02 0.38 -9.86
N ALA A 55 7.14 1.16 -9.23
CA ALA A 55 6.60 2.37 -9.84
C ALA A 55 7.70 3.38 -10.23
N ILE A 56 8.77 3.51 -9.43
CA ILE A 56 9.93 4.33 -9.76
C ILE A 56 10.73 3.73 -10.93
N ILE A 57 11.03 2.44 -10.89
CA ILE A 57 11.82 1.73 -11.90
C ILE A 57 11.15 1.80 -13.27
N GLU A 58 9.84 1.54 -13.34
CA GLU A 58 9.03 1.62 -14.56
C GLU A 58 8.68 3.07 -14.96
N ARG A 59 9.16 4.06 -14.20
CA ARG A 59 8.89 5.49 -14.38
C ARG A 59 7.38 5.83 -14.38
N LYS A 60 6.58 5.04 -13.68
CA LYS A 60 5.15 5.27 -13.41
C LYS A 60 4.97 6.16 -12.17
N LEU A 61 5.63 7.31 -12.17
CA LEU A 61 5.71 8.20 -11.00
C LEU A 61 4.34 8.70 -10.54
N PHE A 62 3.42 8.95 -11.48
CA PHE A 62 2.06 9.36 -11.14
C PHE A 62 1.31 8.27 -10.33
N ALA A 63 1.44 7.00 -10.72
CA ALA A 63 0.87 5.88 -9.97
C ALA A 63 1.51 5.74 -8.58
N GLY A 64 2.84 5.79 -8.53
CA GLY A 64 3.58 5.75 -7.27
C GLY A 64 3.20 6.88 -6.30
N LEU A 65 2.97 8.10 -6.80
CA LEU A 65 2.49 9.23 -6.01
C LEU A 65 1.07 9.02 -5.49
N VAL A 66 0.15 8.51 -6.32
CA VAL A 66 -1.22 8.18 -5.88
C VAL A 66 -1.19 7.14 -4.77
N VAL A 67 -0.44 6.05 -4.95
CA VAL A 67 -0.30 4.98 -3.95
C VAL A 67 0.30 5.52 -2.65
N THR A 68 1.38 6.31 -2.77
CA THR A 68 2.03 6.97 -1.63
C THR A 68 1.04 7.87 -0.88
N MET A 69 0.26 8.66 -1.62
CA MET A 69 -0.70 9.59 -1.04
C MET A 69 -1.82 8.85 -0.30
N LEU A 70 -2.44 7.86 -0.96
CA LEU A 70 -3.61 7.16 -0.46
C LEU A 70 -3.28 6.15 0.65
N LYS A 71 -2.18 5.40 0.55
CA LYS A 71 -1.84 4.34 1.50
C LYS A 71 -0.87 4.78 2.61
N ILE A 72 -0.14 5.88 2.44
CA ILE A 72 0.89 6.32 3.40
C ILE A 72 0.61 7.75 3.91
N THR A 73 0.77 8.77 3.08
CA THR A 73 0.91 10.12 3.62
C THR A 73 -0.42 10.69 4.13
N LEU A 74 -1.55 10.46 3.46
CA LEU A 74 -2.86 10.92 3.95
C LEU A 74 -3.33 10.18 5.22
N PRO A 75 -3.35 8.84 5.30
CA PRO A 75 -3.83 8.16 6.51
C PRO A 75 -3.01 8.53 7.76
N PHE A 76 -1.69 8.60 7.61
CA PHE A 76 -0.79 8.91 8.73
C PHE A 76 -0.76 10.41 9.05
N GLY A 77 -0.81 11.27 8.03
CA GLY A 77 -0.95 12.72 8.22
C GLY A 77 -2.30 13.10 8.86
N HIS A 78 -3.38 12.40 8.52
CA HIS A 78 -4.69 12.63 9.13
C HIS A 78 -4.68 12.39 10.65
N ARG A 79 -3.92 11.40 11.13
CA ARG A 79 -3.75 11.15 12.58
C ARG A 79 -3.15 12.35 13.32
N PHE A 80 -2.34 13.16 12.65
CA PHE A 80 -1.83 14.41 13.20
C PHE A 80 -2.81 15.59 13.03
N LEU A 81 -3.39 15.75 11.85
CA LEU A 81 -4.23 16.91 11.52
C LEU A 81 -5.59 16.88 12.23
N ASN A 82 -6.21 15.71 12.37
CA ASN A 82 -7.58 15.61 12.88
C ASN A 82 -7.74 16.17 14.30
N PRO A 83 -6.92 15.80 15.31
CA PRO A 83 -7.04 16.36 16.65
C PRO A 83 -6.89 17.89 16.69
N ILE A 84 -6.01 18.44 15.85
CA ILE A 84 -5.79 19.90 15.76
C ILE A 84 -7.05 20.60 15.26
N VAL A 85 -7.65 20.06 14.18
CA VAL A 85 -8.85 20.65 13.56
C VAL A 85 -10.08 20.48 14.46
N THR A 86 -10.25 19.34 15.11
CA THR A 86 -11.48 19.04 15.87
C THR A 86 -11.45 19.51 17.32
N THR A 87 -10.28 19.51 17.96
CA THR A 87 -10.15 19.81 19.40
C THR A 87 -9.25 21.01 19.71
N GLY A 88 -8.54 21.55 18.71
CA GLY A 88 -7.56 22.63 18.92
C GLY A 88 -6.33 22.22 19.73
N LYS A 89 -6.17 20.93 20.02
CA LYS A 89 -5.06 20.38 20.79
C LYS A 89 -4.11 19.61 19.88
N TYR A 90 -2.81 19.73 20.16
CA TYR A 90 -1.79 18.87 19.59
C TYR A 90 -1.07 18.16 20.73
N ASP A 91 -0.87 16.85 20.59
CA ASP A 91 -0.04 16.05 21.49
C ASP A 91 0.97 15.27 20.64
N VAL A 92 2.23 15.65 20.79
CA VAL A 92 3.36 14.98 20.14
C VAL A 92 4.19 14.36 21.26
N SER A 93 3.63 13.34 21.91
CA SER A 93 4.35 12.54 22.89
C SER A 93 4.98 11.31 22.19
N GLY A 94 6.31 11.21 22.28
CA GLY A 94 7.09 10.08 21.77
C GLY A 94 7.41 10.11 20.26
N ALA A 95 8.22 9.14 19.82
CA ALA A 95 8.72 9.05 18.46
C ALA A 95 7.59 8.90 17.42
N VAL A 96 6.57 8.11 17.74
CA VAL A 96 5.38 7.88 16.88
C VAL A 96 4.66 9.18 16.50
N GLY A 97 4.51 10.12 17.45
CA GLY A 97 3.87 11.41 17.19
C GLY A 97 4.64 12.26 16.17
N VAL A 98 5.98 12.22 16.22
CA VAL A 98 6.85 12.94 15.28
C VAL A 98 6.66 12.42 13.86
N PHE A 99 6.52 11.10 13.67
CA PHE A 99 6.25 10.52 12.35
C PHE A 99 4.91 11.00 11.77
N TYR A 100 3.85 11.14 12.57
CA TYR A 100 2.57 11.66 12.05
C TYR A 100 2.69 13.10 11.54
N VAL A 101 3.48 13.95 12.20
CA VAL A 101 3.81 15.30 11.72
C VAL A 101 4.53 15.24 10.38
N LEU A 102 5.57 14.39 10.29
CA LEU A 102 6.34 14.22 9.06
C LEU A 102 5.47 13.72 7.91
N PHE A 103 4.54 12.79 8.16
CA PHE A 103 3.58 12.32 7.17
C PHE A 103 2.57 13.39 6.77
N ALA A 104 2.15 14.28 7.68
CA ALA A 104 1.30 15.41 7.34
C ALA A 104 2.01 16.40 6.41
N ILE A 105 3.27 16.72 6.68
CA ILE A 105 4.09 17.56 5.78
C ILE A 105 4.27 16.86 4.43
N LEU A 106 4.60 15.56 4.44
CA LEU A 106 4.73 14.78 3.21
C LEU A 106 3.43 14.65 2.43
N ALA A 107 2.27 14.66 3.08
CA ALA A 107 0.98 14.64 2.39
C ALA A 107 0.80 15.90 1.54
N ILE A 108 1.13 17.07 2.10
CA ILE A 108 1.10 18.35 1.36
C ILE A 108 2.08 18.29 0.18
N VAL A 109 3.31 17.83 0.41
CA VAL A 109 4.32 17.69 -0.65
C VAL A 109 3.87 16.70 -1.73
N SER A 110 3.23 15.60 -1.36
CA SER A 110 2.70 14.59 -2.28
C SER A 110 1.60 15.15 -3.17
N ILE A 111 0.70 15.97 -2.62
CA ILE A 111 -0.33 16.66 -3.39
C ILE A 111 0.31 17.60 -4.42
N VAL A 112 1.30 18.39 -4.01
CA VAL A 112 2.01 19.31 -4.92
C VAL A 112 2.73 18.52 -6.03
N ALA A 113 3.45 17.46 -5.69
CA ALA A 113 4.13 16.61 -6.66
C ALA A 113 3.15 15.98 -7.65
N LEU A 114 2.00 15.49 -7.16
CA LEU A 114 0.95 14.89 -7.97
C LEU A 114 0.34 15.88 -8.96
N ILE A 115 0.07 17.12 -8.54
CA ILE A 115 -0.44 18.18 -9.43
C ILE A 115 0.59 18.50 -10.53
N LEU A 116 1.87 18.63 -10.16
CA LEU A 116 2.93 18.92 -11.13
C LEU A 116 3.12 17.77 -12.12
N GLU A 117 3.10 16.53 -11.66
CA GLU A 117 3.23 15.34 -12.52
C GLU A 117 1.99 15.15 -13.42
N ALA A 118 0.78 15.44 -12.92
CA ALA A 118 -0.45 15.40 -13.71
C ALA A 118 -0.40 16.34 -14.92
N ASN A 119 0.17 17.54 -14.74
CA ASN A 119 0.32 18.52 -15.82
C ASN A 119 1.30 18.07 -16.92
N GLU A 120 2.20 17.15 -16.60
CA GLU A 120 3.18 16.62 -17.56
C GLU A 120 2.76 15.27 -18.16
N THR A 121 1.89 14.52 -17.48
CA THR A 121 1.50 13.18 -17.88
C THR A 121 0.46 13.24 -19.00
N ARG A 122 0.81 12.74 -20.18
CA ARG A 122 -0.16 12.48 -21.23
C ARG A 122 -0.92 11.20 -20.89
N PHE A 123 -2.17 11.33 -20.48
CA PHE A 123 -3.04 10.18 -20.24
C PHE A 123 -3.35 9.49 -21.56
N VAL A 124 -2.71 8.35 -21.80
CA VAL A 124 -3.04 7.48 -22.92
C VAL A 124 -4.09 6.50 -22.42
N SER A 125 -5.35 6.70 -22.83
CA SER A 125 -6.44 5.77 -22.57
C SER A 125 -6.23 4.53 -23.45
N SER A 126 -5.94 3.38 -22.84
CA SER A 126 -6.07 2.09 -23.51
C SER A 126 -7.47 1.52 -23.25
N LYS A 127 -7.96 0.65 -24.16
CA LYS A 127 -9.17 -0.14 -23.89
C LYS A 127 -8.84 -1.16 -22.82
N TYR A 128 -9.25 -0.90 -21.58
CA TYR A 128 -9.14 -1.88 -20.51
C TYR A 128 -10.23 -2.94 -20.61
N GLU A 129 -9.84 -4.19 -20.42
CA GLU A 129 -10.77 -5.30 -20.29
C GLU A 129 -11.32 -5.36 -18.85
N PHE A 130 -12.59 -5.70 -18.70
CA PHE A 130 -13.23 -5.82 -17.39
C PHE A 130 -12.50 -6.80 -16.45
N LYS A 131 -11.88 -7.85 -17.02
CA LYS A 131 -11.11 -8.86 -16.27
C LYS A 131 -9.95 -8.25 -15.48
N THR A 132 -9.35 -7.17 -15.96
CA THR A 132 -8.23 -6.49 -15.29
C THR A 132 -8.66 -5.86 -13.96
N PHE A 133 -9.95 -5.54 -13.77
CA PHE A 133 -10.46 -4.98 -12.52
C PHE A 133 -10.90 -6.02 -11.49
N LEU A 134 -10.70 -7.32 -11.75
CA LEU A 134 -11.08 -8.37 -10.82
C LEU A 134 -10.27 -8.29 -9.52
N GLY A 135 -8.96 -8.02 -9.58
CA GLY A 135 -8.09 -7.85 -8.41
C GLY A 135 -8.60 -6.78 -7.44
N PRO A 136 -8.74 -5.51 -7.88
CA PRO A 136 -9.24 -4.44 -7.02
C PRO A 136 -10.65 -4.70 -6.50
N LEU A 137 -11.51 -5.36 -7.30
CA LEU A 137 -12.86 -5.74 -6.87
C LEU A 137 -12.83 -6.79 -5.75
N LEU A 138 -11.95 -7.80 -5.84
CA LEU A 138 -11.76 -8.80 -4.79
C LEU A 138 -11.24 -8.17 -3.50
N VAL A 139 -10.26 -7.26 -3.60
CA VAL A 139 -9.77 -6.49 -2.44
C VAL A 139 -10.88 -5.67 -1.83
N PHE A 140 -11.66 -4.94 -2.65
CA PHE A 140 -12.79 -4.14 -2.19
C PHE A 140 -13.82 -4.98 -1.43
N ILE A 141 -14.32 -6.07 -2.04
CA ILE A 141 -15.35 -6.93 -1.44
C ILE A 141 -14.83 -7.54 -0.14
N PHE A 142 -13.60 -8.06 -0.14
CA PHE A 142 -13.03 -8.66 1.05
C PHE A 142 -12.89 -7.65 2.18
N LEU A 143 -12.32 -6.47 1.90
CA LEU A 143 -12.17 -5.40 2.89
C LEU A 143 -13.51 -4.88 3.41
N PHE A 144 -14.50 -4.75 2.53
CA PHE A 144 -15.83 -4.30 2.91
C PHE A 144 -16.51 -5.29 3.88
N LEU A 145 -16.28 -6.59 3.72
CA LEU A 145 -16.85 -7.62 4.58
C LEU A 145 -16.11 -7.76 5.92
N PHE A 146 -14.79 -7.61 5.93
CA PHE A 146 -13.94 -7.99 7.08
C PHE A 146 -13.22 -6.82 7.75
N ASN A 147 -13.36 -5.60 7.25
CA ASN A 147 -12.67 -4.41 7.73
C ASN A 147 -13.59 -3.17 7.58
N ASP A 148 -13.02 -1.98 7.66
CA ASP A 148 -13.75 -0.73 7.53
C ASP A 148 -14.01 -0.35 6.05
N PRO A 149 -15.24 0.10 5.69
CA PRO A 149 -15.57 0.53 4.34
C PRO A 149 -14.66 1.64 3.78
N SER A 150 -14.16 2.55 4.62
CA SER A 150 -13.23 3.59 4.18
C SER A 150 -11.89 3.01 3.75
N VAL A 151 -11.39 2.00 4.45
CA VAL A 151 -10.16 1.28 4.11
C VAL A 151 -10.35 0.50 2.80
N ALA A 152 -11.52 -0.12 2.62
CA ALA A 152 -11.88 -0.80 1.37
C ALA A 152 -11.82 0.13 0.16
N ILE A 153 -12.42 1.32 0.28
CA ILE A 153 -12.44 2.33 -0.79
C ILE A 153 -11.01 2.80 -1.09
N ILE A 154 -10.23 3.17 -0.07
CA ILE A 154 -8.86 3.68 -0.24
C ILE A 154 -7.97 2.63 -0.92
N ALA A 155 -8.04 1.37 -0.48
CA ALA A 155 -7.23 0.29 -1.04
C ALA A 155 -7.58 0.02 -2.51
N ALA A 156 -8.87 -0.17 -2.81
CA ALA A 156 -9.34 -0.43 -4.15
C ALA A 156 -9.06 0.74 -5.11
N MET A 157 -9.22 1.99 -4.66
CA MET A 157 -8.88 3.17 -5.48
C MET A 157 -7.41 3.21 -5.85
N ALA A 158 -6.50 2.91 -4.92
CA ALA A 158 -5.06 2.88 -5.19
C ALA A 158 -4.69 1.83 -6.26
N GLU A 159 -5.34 0.67 -6.23
CA GLU A 159 -5.14 -0.42 -7.18
C GLU A 159 -5.75 -0.10 -8.55
N ILE A 160 -7.00 0.38 -8.58
CA ILE A 160 -7.67 0.85 -9.81
C ILE A 160 -6.83 1.92 -10.53
N ILE A 161 -6.33 2.92 -9.79
CA ILE A 161 -5.54 4.00 -10.40
C ILE A 161 -4.20 3.47 -10.89
N SER A 162 -3.54 2.57 -10.14
CA SER A 162 -2.30 1.92 -10.59
C SER A 162 -2.51 1.15 -11.90
N LEU A 163 -3.61 0.38 -12.00
CA LEU A 163 -3.97 -0.31 -13.23
C LEU A 163 -4.24 0.64 -14.38
N LEU A 164 -5.08 1.68 -14.18
CA LEU A 164 -5.39 2.64 -15.23
C LEU A 164 -4.14 3.31 -15.81
N LEU A 165 -3.09 3.48 -15.00
CA LEU A 165 -1.81 4.07 -15.38
C LEU A 165 -0.79 3.06 -15.94
N MET A 166 -1.23 1.82 -16.18
CA MET A 166 -0.41 0.70 -16.64
C MET A 166 0.77 0.41 -15.70
N ALA A 167 0.59 0.55 -14.39
CA ALA A 167 1.58 0.18 -13.37
C ALA A 167 1.20 -1.19 -12.79
N VAL A 168 1.20 -2.22 -13.65
CA VAL A 168 0.60 -3.54 -13.35
C VAL A 168 1.34 -4.24 -12.20
N MET A 169 2.68 -4.29 -12.27
CA MET A 169 3.49 -4.85 -11.17
C MET A 169 3.26 -4.12 -9.84
N THR A 170 3.05 -2.79 -9.90
CA THR A 170 2.73 -2.00 -8.69
C THR A 170 1.41 -2.45 -8.10
N GLU A 171 0.39 -2.70 -8.92
CA GLU A 171 -0.91 -3.17 -8.46
C GLU A 171 -0.86 -4.60 -7.88
N ASP A 172 -0.17 -5.54 -8.53
CA ASP A 172 0.01 -6.90 -8.01
C ASP A 172 0.62 -6.92 -6.60
N PHE A 173 1.67 -6.11 -6.37
CA PHE A 173 2.28 -5.99 -5.04
C PHE A 173 1.32 -5.35 -4.03
N LEU A 174 0.47 -4.40 -4.45
CA LEU A 174 -0.54 -3.80 -3.59
C LEU A 174 -1.62 -4.81 -3.20
N PHE A 175 -2.11 -5.60 -4.16
CA PHE A 175 -3.05 -6.69 -3.93
C PHE A 175 -2.47 -7.68 -2.90
N LEU A 176 -1.24 -8.15 -3.14
CA LEU A 176 -0.54 -9.08 -2.24
C LEU A 176 -0.32 -8.51 -0.83
N SER A 177 0.08 -7.24 -0.75
CA SER A 177 0.33 -6.58 0.53
C SER A 177 -0.87 -6.71 1.45
N PHE A 178 -2.08 -6.58 0.93
CA PHE A 178 -3.27 -6.59 1.75
C PHE A 178 -3.52 -7.96 2.42
N PHE A 179 -3.34 -9.04 1.67
CA PHE A 179 -3.61 -10.39 2.16
C PHE A 179 -2.47 -11.00 2.99
N ILE A 180 -1.22 -10.52 2.84
CA ILE A 180 -0.07 -11.10 3.54
C ILE A 180 -0.23 -11.06 5.06
N ALA A 181 -0.90 -10.04 5.60
CA ALA A 181 -1.06 -9.83 7.04
C ALA A 181 -2.18 -10.69 7.66
N VAL A 182 -3.09 -11.25 6.84
CA VAL A 182 -4.24 -12.05 7.29
C VAL A 182 -3.82 -13.26 8.16
N PRO A 183 -2.92 -14.16 7.72
CA PRO A 183 -2.53 -15.31 8.53
C PRO A 183 -1.87 -14.91 9.86
N PHE A 184 -1.08 -13.84 9.86
CA PHE A 184 -0.40 -13.36 11.07
C PHE A 184 -1.37 -12.82 12.11
N LYS A 185 -2.38 -12.06 11.69
CA LYS A 185 -3.47 -11.61 12.57
C LYS A 185 -4.21 -12.76 13.21
N PHE A 186 -4.45 -13.83 12.44
CA PHE A 186 -5.09 -15.03 12.98
C PHE A 186 -4.22 -15.74 14.02
N VAL A 187 -2.92 -15.92 13.73
CA VAL A 187 -1.96 -16.51 14.69
C VAL A 187 -1.89 -15.67 15.97
N GLN A 188 -1.84 -14.34 15.84
CA GLN A 188 -1.81 -13.43 17.00
C GLN A 188 -3.02 -13.63 17.91
N LYS A 189 -4.22 -13.76 17.34
CA LYS A 189 -5.45 -14.02 18.11
C LYS A 189 -5.39 -15.35 18.86
N ARG A 190 -4.87 -16.41 18.23
CA ARG A 190 -4.71 -17.73 18.86
C ARG A 190 -3.71 -17.69 20.02
N VAL A 191 -2.56 -17.02 19.83
CA VAL A 191 -1.52 -16.90 20.86
C VAL A 191 -2.03 -16.09 22.06
N ASN A 192 -2.86 -15.07 21.83
CA ASN A 192 -3.47 -14.28 22.89
C ASN A 192 -4.62 -15.00 23.62
N GLY A 193 -4.91 -16.26 23.27
CA GLY A 193 -5.96 -17.06 23.92
C GLY A 193 -7.38 -16.57 23.62
N VAL A 194 -7.58 -15.82 22.53
CA VAL A 194 -8.90 -15.33 22.12
C VAL A 194 -9.66 -16.47 21.42
N ASP A 195 -10.91 -16.68 21.82
CA ASP A 195 -11.79 -17.65 21.18
C ASP A 195 -12.04 -17.26 19.72
N VAL A 196 -11.79 -18.21 18.81
CA VAL A 196 -11.91 -17.99 17.37
C VAL A 196 -13.32 -18.31 16.92
N THR A 197 -13.96 -17.33 16.32
CA THR A 197 -15.30 -17.41 15.75
C THR A 197 -15.28 -18.01 14.33
N ALA A 198 -16.41 -18.57 13.88
CA ALA A 198 -16.54 -19.08 12.51
C ALA A 198 -16.28 -18.00 11.45
N PHE A 199 -16.65 -16.75 11.73
CA PHE A 199 -16.40 -15.62 10.82
C PHE A 199 -14.91 -15.34 10.62
N GLU A 200 -14.09 -15.49 11.68
CA GLU A 200 -12.64 -15.33 11.60
C GLU A 200 -11.96 -16.49 10.87
N VAL A 201 -12.53 -17.69 10.91
CA VAL A 201 -12.07 -18.81 10.09
C VAL A 201 -12.34 -18.54 8.61
N ILE A 202 -13.52 -18.00 8.27
CA ILE A 202 -13.83 -17.60 6.88
C ILE A 202 -12.88 -16.50 6.41
N TYR A 203 -12.62 -15.49 7.25
CA TYR A 203 -11.64 -14.43 6.98
C TYR A 203 -10.26 -15.01 6.65
N LEU A 204 -9.77 -15.96 7.46
CA LEU A 204 -8.50 -16.65 7.22
C LEU A 204 -8.52 -17.42 5.90
N VAL A 205 -9.51 -18.28 5.68
CA VAL A 205 -9.56 -19.16 4.51
C VAL A 205 -9.63 -18.35 3.22
N LEU A 206 -10.51 -17.35 3.16
CA LEU A 206 -10.63 -16.48 1.99
C LEU A 206 -9.37 -15.63 1.79
N GLY A 207 -8.80 -15.07 2.87
CA GLY A 207 -7.60 -14.27 2.77
C GLY A 207 -6.37 -15.07 2.33
N VAL A 208 -6.21 -16.30 2.81
CA VAL A 208 -5.14 -17.21 2.36
C VAL A 208 -5.35 -17.65 0.91
N ALA A 209 -6.59 -17.94 0.50
CA ALA A 209 -6.88 -18.26 -0.90
C ALA A 209 -6.53 -17.10 -1.85
N LEU A 210 -6.89 -15.87 -1.48
CA LEU A 210 -6.55 -14.66 -2.24
C LEU A 210 -5.05 -14.38 -2.22
N LEU A 211 -4.36 -14.64 -1.11
CA LEU A 211 -2.91 -14.55 -1.04
C LEU A 211 -2.24 -15.51 -2.03
N ILE A 212 -2.67 -16.78 -2.06
CA ILE A 212 -2.14 -17.77 -3.01
C ILE A 212 -2.40 -17.34 -4.45
N TYR A 213 -3.61 -16.85 -4.75
CA TYR A 213 -3.96 -16.31 -6.05
C TYR A 213 -3.04 -15.14 -6.46
N GLY A 214 -2.82 -14.17 -5.57
CA GLY A 214 -1.93 -13.04 -5.85
C GLY A 214 -0.47 -13.48 -6.09
N VAL A 215 0.01 -14.50 -5.37
CA VAL A 215 1.37 -15.03 -5.58
C VAL A 215 1.47 -15.69 -6.95
N TYR A 216 0.43 -16.42 -7.36
CA TYR A 216 0.36 -17.01 -8.68
C TYR A 216 0.39 -15.94 -9.79
N GLU A 217 -0.47 -14.92 -9.70
CA GLU A 217 -0.52 -13.81 -10.66
C GLU A 217 0.85 -13.12 -10.78
N LEU A 218 1.47 -12.75 -9.65
CA LEU A 218 2.79 -12.11 -9.64
C LEU A 218 3.86 -12.98 -10.32
N ILE A 219 3.89 -14.29 -10.03
CA ILE A 219 4.84 -15.21 -10.67
C ILE A 219 4.61 -15.27 -12.17
N THR A 220 3.35 -15.29 -12.63
CA THR A 220 3.04 -15.32 -14.06
C THR A 220 3.48 -14.02 -14.75
N GLN A 221 3.28 -12.86 -14.13
CA GLN A 221 3.70 -11.57 -14.69
C GLN A 221 5.23 -11.44 -14.77
N ILE A 222 5.95 -11.84 -13.71
CA ILE A 222 7.43 -11.85 -13.70
C ILE A 222 7.97 -12.75 -14.83
N LYS A 223 7.36 -13.92 -15.04
CA LYS A 223 7.75 -14.81 -16.13
C LYS A 223 7.52 -14.18 -17.50
N HIS A 224 6.37 -13.55 -17.73
CA HIS A 224 6.08 -12.89 -19.00
C HIS A 224 7.05 -11.74 -19.29
N ALA A 225 7.33 -10.89 -18.29
CA ALA A 225 8.31 -9.81 -18.43
C ALA A 225 9.71 -10.31 -18.80
N SER A 226 10.16 -11.41 -18.18
CA SER A 226 11.45 -12.04 -18.52
C SER A 226 11.48 -12.63 -19.93
N HIS A 227 10.37 -13.17 -20.45
CA HIS A 227 10.31 -13.73 -21.80
C HIS A 227 10.27 -12.66 -22.88
N GLU A 228 9.67 -11.49 -22.62
CA GLU A 228 9.70 -10.35 -23.53
C GLU A 228 11.11 -9.73 -23.60
N GLU A 229 11.87 -9.68 -22.50
CA GLU A 229 13.27 -9.22 -22.50
C GLU A 229 14.23 -10.17 -23.24
N HIS A 230 13.96 -11.48 -23.23
CA HIS A 230 14.76 -12.48 -23.96
C HIS A 230 14.30 -12.73 -25.40
N GLY A 231 13.15 -12.19 -25.80
CA GLY A 231 12.59 -12.30 -27.15
C GLY A 231 13.04 -11.22 -28.15
N VAL A 232 13.78 -10.20 -27.70
CA VAL A 232 14.37 -9.16 -28.57
C VAL A 232 15.85 -9.44 -28.79
N VAL A 233 16.15 -10.62 -29.32
CA VAL A 233 17.37 -10.87 -30.10
C VAL A 233 16.94 -11.71 -31.29
N HIS A 234 16.60 -11.05 -32.39
CA HIS A 234 16.93 -11.44 -33.77
C HIS A 234 16.49 -10.34 -34.74
#